data_AF-A0A924QN97-F1
#
_entry.id   AF-A0A924QN97-F1
#
_cell.length_a   1.000
_cell.length_b   1.000
_cell.length_c   1.000
_cell.angle_alpha   90.00
_cell.angle_beta   90.00
_cell.angle_gamma   90.00
#
_symmetry.space_group_name_H-M   'P 1'
#
loop_
_entity.id
_entity.type
_entity.pdbx_description
1 polymer ?
#
loop_
_entity_poly.entity_id
_entity_poly.type
_entity_poly.pdbx_seq_one_letter_code
_entity_poly.pdbx_strand_id
1 'polypeptide(L)'
;MKKHMLAIIFISAFLSLKAQTISSVFYSPDRNIVFSLSVQNSQLVYAINYNKTPFINPSELGLLVNGSSIVQNSTIGKITKTNFNETYAYRGVHSYATNKY
;
A
#
# COMPACT_ATOMS: atom_id res chain seq x y z
N MET A 1 -23.52 36.58 25.30
CA MET A 1 -23.10 36.41 23.89
C MET A 1 -21.67 35.89 23.74
N LYS A 2 -20.67 36.38 24.49
CA LYS A 2 -19.26 35.93 24.38
C LYS A 2 -18.97 34.49 24.85
N LYS A 3 -19.75 33.95 25.81
CA LYS A 3 -19.56 32.60 26.36
C LYS A 3 -19.98 31.47 25.39
N HIS A 4 -21.00 31.72 24.55
CA HIS A 4 -21.40 30.77 23.50
C HIS A 4 -20.48 30.82 22.28
N MET A 5 -19.81 31.96 22.03
CA MET A 5 -18.84 32.11 20.96
C MET A 5 -17.54 31.31 21.23
N LEU A 6 -17.15 31.14 22.50
CA LEU A 6 -15.98 30.33 22.88
C LEU A 6 -16.24 28.81 22.74
N ALA A 7 -17.46 28.36 23.00
CA ALA A 7 -17.82 26.93 22.92
C ALA A 7 -17.83 26.41 21.47
N ILE A 8 -18.20 27.25 20.50
CA ILE A 8 -18.22 26.89 19.08
C ILE A 8 -16.80 26.77 18.52
N ILE A 9 -15.86 27.61 18.97
CA ILE A 9 -14.45 27.54 18.55
C ILE A 9 -13.78 26.26 19.08
N PHE A 10 -14.13 25.82 20.29
CA PHE A 10 -13.58 24.58 20.88
C PHE A 10 -14.09 23.29 20.20
N ILE A 11 -15.30 23.30 19.65
CA ILE A 11 -15.87 22.17 18.90
C ILE A 11 -15.26 22.05 17.50
N SER A 12 -14.85 23.16 16.88
CA SER A 12 -14.27 23.15 15.52
C SER A 12 -12.85 22.56 15.43
N ALA A 13 -12.13 22.45 16.56
CA ALA A 13 -10.74 22.00 16.58
C ALA A 13 -10.55 20.46 16.57
N PHE A 14 -11.63 19.68 16.69
CA PHE A 14 -11.55 18.21 16.80
C PHE A 14 -11.89 17.43 15.52
N LEU A 15 -12.33 18.09 14.45
CA LEU A 15 -12.66 17.42 13.19
C LEU A 15 -11.46 17.39 12.22
N SER A 16 -10.31 16.90 12.68
CA SER A 16 -9.28 16.37 11.78
C SER A 16 -9.32 14.85 11.84
N LEU A 17 -10.39 14.27 11.28
CA LEU A 17 -10.41 12.86 10.95
C LEU A 17 -9.38 12.66 9.82
N LYS A 18 -8.13 12.31 10.18
CA LYS A 18 -7.22 11.77 9.19
C LYS A 18 -7.82 10.45 8.74
N ALA A 19 -8.29 10.39 7.49
CA ALA A 19 -8.70 9.14 6.89
C ALA A 19 -7.59 8.11 7.13
N GLN A 20 -7.91 7.06 7.88
CA GLN A 20 -6.95 6.02 8.18
C GLN A 20 -6.65 5.30 6.87
N THR A 21 -5.52 5.64 6.25
CA THR A 21 -5.02 4.92 5.09
C THR A 21 -4.75 3.49 5.54
N ILE A 22 -5.68 2.60 5.21
CA ILE A 22 -5.45 1.16 5.33
C ILE A 22 -4.29 0.88 4.39
N SER A 23 -3.13 0.68 4.98
CA SER A 23 -1.87 0.49 4.28
C SER A 23 -1.25 -0.81 4.74
N SER A 24 -0.64 -1.51 3.80
CA SER A 24 -0.04 -2.80 4.02
C SER A 24 1.33 -2.82 3.42
N VAL A 25 2.30 -3.12 4.28
CA VAL A 25 3.71 -3.04 3.95
C VAL A 25 4.29 -4.45 3.88
N PHE A 26 5.07 -4.68 2.84
CA PHE A 26 5.75 -5.94 2.53
C PHE A 26 7.23 -5.62 2.31
N TYR A 27 8.09 -6.48 2.81
CA TYR A 27 9.54 -6.30 2.77
C TYR A 27 10.15 -7.43 1.95
N SER A 28 11.17 -7.12 1.15
CA SER A 28 12.05 -8.18 0.64
C SER A 28 12.76 -8.89 1.79
N PRO A 29 13.31 -10.10 1.57
CA PRO A 29 14.03 -10.83 2.60
C PRO A 29 15.20 -10.06 3.24
N ASP A 30 15.88 -9.23 2.45
CA ASP A 30 16.97 -8.35 2.90
C ASP A 30 16.50 -6.96 3.37
N ARG A 31 15.19 -6.69 3.27
CA ARG A 31 14.51 -5.44 3.65
C ARG A 31 14.93 -4.20 2.88
N ASN A 32 15.71 -4.35 1.82
CA ASN A 32 16.13 -3.25 0.97
C ASN A 32 14.99 -2.77 0.05
N ILE A 33 14.05 -3.65 -0.31
CA ILE A 33 12.85 -3.32 -1.06
C ILE A 33 11.66 -3.30 -0.10
N VAL A 34 10.89 -2.21 -0.14
CA VAL A 34 9.65 -2.04 0.63
C VAL A 34 8.51 -1.75 -0.33
N PHE A 35 7.57 -2.68 -0.43
CA PHE A 35 6.33 -2.51 -1.18
C PHE A 35 5.23 -2.07 -0.22
N SER A 36 4.53 -0.99 -0.56
CA SER A 36 3.39 -0.46 0.19
C SER A 36 2.14 -0.49 -0.67
N LEU A 37 1.08 -1.13 -0.19
CA LEU A 37 -0.25 -1.13 -0.80
C LEU A 37 -1.20 -0.30 0.06
N SER A 38 -1.98 0.58 -0.55
CA SER A 38 -2.90 1.48 0.16
C SER A 38 -4.14 1.79 -0.68
N VAL A 39 -5.21 2.27 -0.04
CA VAL A 39 -6.34 2.90 -0.74
C VAL A 39 -6.28 4.41 -0.54
N GLN A 40 -6.25 5.16 -1.64
CA GLN A 40 -6.24 6.63 -1.65
C GLN A 40 -7.34 7.10 -2.60
N ASN A 41 -8.22 8.01 -2.14
CA ASN A 41 -9.34 8.53 -2.94
C ASN A 41 -10.17 7.43 -3.64
N SER A 42 -10.49 6.35 -2.91
CA SER A 42 -11.22 5.18 -3.44
C SER A 42 -10.49 4.42 -4.57
N GLN A 43 -9.20 4.63 -4.75
CA GLN A 43 -8.34 3.94 -5.71
C GLN A 43 -7.27 3.14 -4.97
N LEU A 44 -7.02 1.91 -5.43
CA LEU A 44 -5.91 1.10 -4.94
C LEU A 44 -4.60 1.67 -5.50
N VAL A 45 -3.63 1.91 -4.62
CA VAL A 45 -2.37 2.59 -4.93
C VAL A 45 -1.21 1.80 -4.32
N TYR A 46 -0.16 1.57 -5.11
CA TYR A 46 1.09 0.97 -4.63
C TYR A 46 2.26 1.94 -4.72
N ALA A 47 3.27 1.73 -3.87
CA ALA A 47 4.56 2.43 -3.94
C ALA A 47 5.69 1.46 -3.60
N ILE A 48 6.89 1.71 -4.14
CA ILE A 48 8.09 0.91 -3.86
C ILE A 48 9.21 1.84 -3.43
N ASN A 49 9.83 1.52 -2.29
CA ASN A 49 11.10 2.12 -1.88
C ASN A 49 12.23 1.10 -2.05
N TYR A 50 13.39 1.56 -2.52
CA TYR A 50 14.65 0.82 -2.52
C TYR A 50 15.66 1.54 -1.62
N ASN A 51 16.24 0.86 -0.64
CA ASN A 51 17.17 1.43 0.33
C ASN A 51 16.66 2.75 0.95
N LYS A 52 15.39 2.74 1.38
CA LYS A 52 14.68 3.90 1.98
C LYS A 52 14.48 5.09 1.03
N THR A 53 14.82 4.94 -0.25
CA THR A 53 14.63 5.96 -1.28
C THR A 53 13.42 5.58 -2.14
N PRO A 54 12.51 6.51 -2.47
CA PRO A 54 11.44 6.25 -3.43
C PRO A 54 11.99 5.74 -4.75
N PHE A 55 11.52 4.56 -5.17
CA PHE A 55 11.89 3.94 -6.44
C PHE A 55 10.70 3.93 -7.42
N ILE A 56 9.53 3.53 -6.93
CA ILE A 56 8.25 3.74 -7.62
C ILE A 56 7.38 4.63 -6.74
N ASN A 57 7.06 5.82 -7.25
CA ASN A 57 6.14 6.74 -6.61
C ASN A 57 4.72 6.14 -6.55
N PRO A 58 3.86 6.62 -5.64
CA PRO A 58 2.47 6.16 -5.53
C PRO A 58 1.80 6.09 -6.91
N SER A 59 1.40 4.89 -7.30
CA SER A 59 0.86 4.56 -8.63
C SER A 59 -0.41 3.74 -8.49
N GLU A 60 -1.41 4.06 -9.31
CA GLU A 60 -2.70 3.37 -9.29
C GLU A 60 -2.54 1.91 -9.72
N LEU A 61 -3.09 0.99 -8.93
CA LEU A 61 -3.21 -0.42 -9.26
C LEU A 61 -4.66 -0.71 -9.63
N GLY A 62 -4.89 -1.24 -10.82
CA GLY A 62 -6.25 -1.52 -11.25
C GLY A 62 -6.34 -2.31 -12.54
N LEU A 63 -7.57 -2.68 -12.86
CA LEU A 63 -7.93 -3.34 -14.10
C LEU A 63 -9.21 -2.72 -14.65
N LEU A 64 -9.24 -2.53 -15.96
CA LEU A 64 -10.43 -2.15 -16.70
C LEU A 64 -10.99 -3.39 -17.40
N VAL A 65 -12.27 -3.68 -17.21
CA VAL A 65 -13.00 -4.73 -17.93
C VAL A 65 -14.13 -4.07 -18.70
N ASN A 66 -14.12 -4.20 -20.03
CA ASN A 66 -15.08 -3.54 -20.92
C ASN A 66 -15.15 -2.00 -20.67
N GLY A 67 -14.01 -1.38 -20.42
CA GLY A 67 -13.92 0.06 -20.12
C GLY A 67 -14.35 0.47 -18.70
N SER A 68 -14.78 -0.47 -17.85
CA SER A 68 -15.17 -0.21 -16.46
C SER A 68 -14.08 -0.65 -15.48
N SER A 69 -13.75 0.21 -14.50
CA SER A 69 -12.81 -0.15 -13.43
C SER A 69 -13.45 -1.11 -12.44
N ILE A 70 -12.79 -2.24 -12.18
CA ILE A 70 -13.25 -3.22 -11.18
C ILE A 70 -12.65 -2.99 -9.79
N VAL A 71 -11.73 -2.02 -9.66
CA VAL A 71 -11.04 -1.71 -8.40
C VAL A 71 -11.47 -0.38 -7.77
N GLN A 72 -12.25 0.43 -8.50
CA GLN A 72 -12.73 1.71 -7.98
C GLN A 72 -13.70 1.48 -6.83
N ASN A 73 -13.56 2.27 -5.75
CA ASN A 73 -14.31 2.11 -4.50
C ASN A 73 -14.07 0.76 -3.78
N SER A 74 -12.98 0.06 -4.11
CA SER A 74 -12.60 -1.16 -3.39
C SER A 74 -11.94 -0.85 -2.06
N THR A 75 -12.11 -1.76 -1.10
CA THR A 75 -11.41 -1.73 0.18
C THR A 75 -10.43 -2.90 0.25
N ILE A 76 -9.33 -2.70 0.98
CA ILE A 76 -8.40 -3.81 1.26
C ILE A 76 -9.04 -4.69 2.33
N GLY A 77 -9.33 -5.95 1.94
CA GLY A 77 -9.85 -6.97 2.84
C GLY A 77 -8.77 -7.58 3.74
N LYS A 78 -9.01 -8.82 4.20
CA LYS A 78 -8.04 -9.57 4.99
C LYS A 78 -6.77 -9.84 4.19
N ILE A 79 -5.62 -9.58 4.80
CA ILE A 79 -4.31 -9.86 4.21
C ILE A 79 -3.72 -11.11 4.83
N THR A 80 -3.27 -12.01 3.97
CA THR A 80 -2.46 -13.17 4.33
C THR A 80 -1.06 -12.95 3.80
N LYS A 81 -0.06 -12.95 4.69
CA LYS A 81 1.36 -12.86 4.32
C LYS A 81 1.97 -14.25 4.37
N THR A 82 2.72 -14.61 3.36
CA THR A 82 3.51 -15.84 3.29
C THR A 82 4.93 -15.49 2.89
N ASN A 83 5.87 -16.34 3.30
CA ASN A 83 7.25 -16.29 2.85
C ASN A 83 7.53 -17.58 2.07
N PHE A 84 8.45 -17.51 1.13
CA PHE A 84 8.83 -18.66 0.34
C PHE A 84 10.33 -18.68 0.10
N ASN A 85 10.92 -19.87 0.09
CA ASN A 85 12.35 -20.05 -0.14
C ASN A 85 12.61 -21.48 -0.64
N GLU A 86 12.94 -21.59 -1.92
CA GLU A 86 13.33 -22.87 -2.52
C GLU A 86 14.55 -22.70 -3.43
N THR A 87 15.20 -23.82 -3.73
CA THR A 87 16.24 -23.90 -4.76
C THR A 87 15.90 -25.03 -5.71
N TYR A 88 15.95 -24.77 -7.01
CA TYR A 88 15.61 -25.74 -8.05
C TYR A 88 16.62 -25.67 -9.20
N ALA A 89 16.75 -26.80 -9.90
CA ALA A 89 17.60 -26.87 -11.10
C ALA A 89 16.98 -26.02 -12.21
N TYR A 90 17.81 -25.23 -12.89
CA TYR A 90 17.39 -24.33 -13.97
C TYR A 90 18.34 -24.45 -15.16
N ARG A 91 17.80 -24.26 -16.37
CA ARG A 91 18.58 -24.29 -17.62
C ARG A 91 18.80 -22.86 -18.12
N GLY A 92 19.59 -22.08 -17.39
CA GLY A 92 19.95 -20.71 -17.72
C GLY A 92 21.44 -20.42 -17.50
N VAL A 93 21.79 -19.16 -17.22
CA VAL A 93 23.17 -18.74 -16.91
C VAL A 93 23.74 -19.48 -15.70
N HIS A 94 22.87 -19.85 -14.74
CA HIS A 94 23.19 -20.68 -13.59
C HIS A 94 22.46 -22.03 -13.68
N SER A 95 23.07 -23.09 -13.12
CA SER A 95 22.49 -24.43 -13.04
C SER A 95 21.38 -24.56 -11.98
N TYR A 96 21.32 -23.61 -11.05
CA TYR A 96 20.30 -23.54 -10.01
C TYR A 96 19.78 -22.12 -9.89
N ALA A 97 18.49 -22.00 -9.55
CA ALA A 97 17.84 -20.74 -9.22
C ALA A 97 17.27 -20.81 -7.80
N THR A 98 17.29 -19.68 -7.11
CA THR A 98 16.69 -19.51 -5.78
C THR A 98 15.47 -18.60 -5.90
N ASN A 99 14.29 -19.12 -5.55
CA ASN A 99 13.06 -18.34 -5.46
C ASN A 99 12.80 -18.03 -3.98
N LYS A 100 13.12 -16.80 -3.57
CA LYS A 100 13.02 -16.34 -2.19
C LYS A 100 12.32 -14.98 -2.12
N TYR A 101 11.17 -14.93 -1.46
CA TYR A 101 10.38 -13.72 -1.24
C TYR A 101 9.72 -13.69 0.13
#